data_AF-A0A2E9Z8I9-F1
#
_entry.id   AF-A0A2E9Z8I9-F1
#
_cell.length_a   1.000
_cell.length_b   1.000
_cell.length_c   1.000
_cell.angle_alpha   90.00
_cell.angle_beta   90.00
_cell.angle_gamma   90.00
#
_symmetry.space_group_name_H-M   'P 1'
#
loop_
_entity.id
_entity.type
_entity.pdbx_description
1 polymer ?
#
loop_
_entity_poly.entity_id
_entity_poly.type
_entity_poly.pdbx_seq_one_letter_code
_entity_poly.pdbx_strand_id
1 'polypeptide(L)' 'MPQVEIQEQGSFDVAVRRFKRMCEKAGIPSKLREMEFYEKPTSKRKRQKAAAVKRLAKKLQKEQETRDRERVRY' A
#
# COMPACT_ATOMS: atom_id res chain seq x y z
N MET A 1 12.62 11.28 5.14
CA MET A 1 12.56 10.41 6.33
C MET A 1 11.45 10.92 7.23
N PRO A 2 10.64 10.05 7.85
CA PRO A 2 9.53 10.47 8.72
C PRO A 2 10.08 11.14 9.98
N GLN A 3 9.45 12.24 10.39
CA GLN A 3 9.76 12.98 11.60
C GLN A 3 8.44 13.27 12.31
N VAL A 4 8.41 13.10 13.64
CA VAL A 4 7.25 13.37 14.48
C VAL A 4 7.71 14.21 15.66
N GLU A 5 7.11 15.38 15.82
CA GLU A 5 7.30 16.22 16.99
C GLU A 5 6.31 15.81 18.08
N ILE A 6 6.79 15.77 19.32
CA ILE A 6 6.01 15.38 20.49
C ILE A 6 5.54 16.67 21.17
N GLN A 7 4.22 16.82 21.31
CA GLN A 7 3.64 17.95 22.05
C GLN A 7 3.70 17.70 23.56
N GLU A 8 3.97 18.73 24.36
CA GLU A 8 4.18 18.64 25.82
C GLU A 8 2.96 18.07 26.59
N GLN A 9 1.75 18.24 26.06
CA GLN A 9 0.50 17.74 26.67
C GLN A 9 0.02 16.41 26.10
N GLY A 10 0.75 15.81 25.15
CA GLY A 10 0.39 14.56 24.49
C GLY A 10 1.01 13.32 25.17
N SER A 11 0.29 12.20 25.14
CA SER A 11 0.89 10.90 25.54
C SER A 11 1.92 10.44 24.52
N PHE A 12 3.11 10.07 25.01
CA PHE A 12 4.24 9.57 24.20
C PHE A 12 3.86 8.39 23.29
N ASP A 13 3.03 7.47 23.78
CA ASP A 13 2.62 6.29 23.02
C ASP A 13 1.83 6.65 21.74
N VAL A 14 1.07 7.76 21.78
CA VAL A 14 0.36 8.27 20.60
C VAL A 14 1.35 8.77 19.55
N ALA A 15 2.44 9.44 19.96
CA ALA A 15 3.48 9.90 19.07
C ALA A 15 4.23 8.73 18.41
N VAL A 16 4.57 7.69 19.18
CA VAL A 16 5.20 6.46 18.65
C VAL A 16 4.30 5.79 17.62
N ARG A 17 3.00 5.67 17.89
CA ARG A 17 2.04 5.10 16.94
C ARG A 17 1.92 5.92 15.66
N ARG A 18 1.92 7.25 15.76
CA ARG A 18 1.94 8.15 14.59
C ARG A 18 3.21 7.97 13.77
N PHE A 19 4.36 7.89 14.43
CA PHE A 19 5.64 7.66 13.78
C PHE A 19 5.68 6.31 13.03
N LYS A 20 5.22 5.23 13.67
CA LYS A 20 5.12 3.91 13.02
C LYS A 20 4.27 3.95 11.74
N ARG A 21 3.08 4.59 11.81
CA ARG A 21 2.23 4.79 10.62
C ARG A 21 2.90 5.65 9.56
N MET A 22 3.67 6.67 9.94
CA MET A 22 4.41 7.49 8.98
C MET A 22 5.55 6.71 8.30
N CYS A 23 6.26 5.84 9.03
CA CYS A 23 7.25 4.93 8.45
C CYS A 23 6.62 3.93 7.48
N GLU A 24 5.46 3.38 7.83
CA GLU A 24 4.68 2.48 6.97
C GLU A 24 4.17 3.21 5.71
N LYS A 25 3.62 4.42 5.87
CA LYS A 25 3.16 5.26 4.75
C LYS A 25 4.30 5.66 3.83
N ALA A 26 5.49 5.94 4.39
CA ALA A 26 6.69 6.21 3.60
C ALA A 26 7.24 4.96 2.90
N GLY A 27 6.71 3.76 3.20
CA GLY A 27 7.09 2.52 2.52
C GLY A 27 8.50 2.03 2.86
N ILE A 28 9.12 2.54 3.92
CA ILE A 28 10.48 2.17 4.35
C ILE A 28 10.65 0.65 4.51
N PRO A 29 9.77 -0.09 5.23
CA PRO A 29 9.94 -1.55 5.38
C PRO A 29 9.71 -2.33 4.08
N SER A 30 8.94 -1.77 3.15
CA SER A 30 8.76 -2.38 1.82
C SER A 30 10.00 -2.19 0.97
N LYS A 31 10.61 -0.99 1.02
CA LYS A 31 11.84 -0.67 0.30
C LYS A 31 13.02 -1.50 0.81
N LEU A 32 13.15 -1.71 2.12
CA LEU A 32 14.17 -2.58 2.69
C LEU A 32 14.07 -4.01 2.11
N ARG A 33 12.88 -4.60 2.13
CA ARG A 33 12.63 -5.94 1.55
C ARG A 33 12.90 -6.03 0.06
N GLU A 34 12.69 -4.95 -0.69
CA GLU A 34 13.04 -4.89 -2.12
C GLU A 34 14.56 -4.78 -2.36
N MET A 35 15.31 -4.23 -1.40
CA MET A 35 16.76 -4.00 -1.50
C MET A 35 17.60 -5.13 -0.91
N GLU A 36 17.01 -6.03 -0.12
CA GLU A 36 17.69 -7.19 0.49
C GLU A 36 18.39 -8.09 -0.53
N PHE A 37 17.87 -8.18 -1.76
CA PHE A 37 18.45 -8.99 -2.83
C PHE A 37 18.44 -8.25 -4.16
N TYR A 38 19.43 -8.55 -5.00
CA TYR A 38 19.44 -8.04 -6.36
C TYR A 38 18.33 -8.67 -7.19
N GLU A 39 17.36 -7.86 -7.62
CA GLU A 39 16.38 -8.26 -8.62
C GLU A 39 16.85 -7.82 -10.02
N LYS A 40 17.02 -8.80 -10.93
CA LYS A 40 17.32 -8.51 -12.34
C LYS A 40 16.26 -7.55 -12.93
N PRO A 41 16.65 -6.57 -13.76
CA PRO A 41 15.71 -5.60 -14.35
C PRO A 41 14.53 -6.23 -15.08
N THR A 42 14.75 -7.37 -15.74
CA THR A 42 13.72 -8.14 -16.45
C THR A 42 12.69 -8.75 -15.48
N SER A 43 13.13 -9.32 -14.37
CA SER A 43 12.26 -9.86 -13.31
C SER A 43 11.41 -8.77 -12.69
N LYS A 44 12.01 -7.60 -12.40
CA LYS A 44 11.29 -6.43 -11.87
C LYS A 44 10.17 -5.98 -12.81
N ARG A 45 10.47 -5.84 -14.12
CA ARG A 45 9.47 -5.48 -15.16
C ARG A 45 8.35 -6.51 -15.27
N LYS A 46 8.70 -7.81 -15.25
CA LYS A 46 7.71 -8.90 -15.31
C LYS A 46 6.77 -8.89 -14.10
N ARG A 47 7.31 -8.69 -12.89
CA ARG A 47 6.55 -8.59 -11.65
C ARG A 47 5.57 -7.42 -11.68
N GLN A 48 6.03 -6.25 -12.11
CA GLN A 48 5.19 -5.04 -12.22
C GLN A 48 4.06 -5.21 -13.24
N LYS A 49 4.34 -5.80 -14.41
CA LYS A 49 3.32 -6.07 -15.43
C LYS A 49 2.25 -7.05 -14.92
N ALA A 50 2.66 -8.14 -14.28
CA ALA A 50 1.72 -9.10 -13.70
C ALA A 50 0.84 -8.45 -12.61
N ALA A 51 1.42 -7.61 -11.75
CA ALA A 51 0.68 -6.87 -10.73
C ALA A 51 -0.30 -5.84 -11.33
N ALA A 52 0.03 -5.21 -12.46
CA ALA A 52 -0.86 -4.29 -13.16
C ALA A 52 -2.06 -5.02 -13.78
N VAL A 53 -1.82 -6.14 -14.47
CA VAL A 53 -2.88 -6.98 -15.06
C VAL A 53 -3.84 -7.49 -13.99
N LYS A 54 -3.32 -8.02 -12.87
CA LYS A 54 -4.15 -8.47 -11.74
C LYS A 54 -4.99 -7.35 -11.13
N ARG A 55 -4.43 -6.14 -10.99
CA ARG A 55 -5.16 -4.97 -10.49
C ARG A 55 -6.31 -4.57 -11.41
N LEU A 56 -6.07 -4.57 -12.73
CA LEU A 56 -7.10 -4.26 -13.71
C LEU A 56 -8.23 -5.29 -13.68
N ALA A 57 -7.90 -6.59 -13.68
CA ALA A 57 -8.89 -7.66 -13.61
C ALA A 57 -9.78 -7.53 -12.36
N LYS A 58 -9.16 -7.28 -11.19
CA LYS A 58 -9.90 -7.09 -9.94
C LYS A 58 -10.80 -5.85 -9.96
N LYS A 59 -10.37 -4.77 -10.62
CA LYS A 59 -11.17 -3.55 -10.79
C LYS A 59 -12.43 -3.84 -11.63
N LEU A 60 -12.27 -4.49 -12.78
CA LEU A 60 -13.39 -4.85 -13.66
C LEU A 60 -14.39 -5.78 -12.97
N GLN A 61 -13.90 -6.79 -12.25
CA GLN A 61 -14.76 -7.67 -11.47
C GLN A 61 -15.58 -6.90 -10.44
N LYS A 62 -14.95 -5.97 -9.70
CA LYS A 62 -15.64 -5.16 -8.70
C LYS A 62 -16.69 -4.23 -9.34
N GLU A 63 -16.40 -3.68 -10.51
CA GLU A 63 -17.35 -2.85 -11.28
C GLU A 63 -18.57 -3.68 -11.76
N GLN A 64 -18.35 -4.91 -12.22
CA GLN A 64 -19.42 -5.84 -12.55
C GLN A 64 -20.28 -6.16 -11.32
N GLU A 65 -19.65 -6.53 -10.21
CA GLU A 65 -20.36 -6.79 -8.94
C GLU A 65 -21.20 -5.60 -8.47
N THR A 66 -20.70 -4.37 -8.61
CA THR A 66 -21.48 -3.17 -8.27
C THR A 66 -22.67 -2.98 -9.19
N ARG A 67 -22.50 -3.18 -10.51
CA ARG A 67 -23.59 -3.06 -11.49
C ARG A 67 -24.67 -4.13 -11.28
N ASP A 68 -24.26 -5.36 -10.98
CA ASP A 68 -25.19 -6.45 -10.70
C ASP A 68 -25.99 -6.20 -9.42
N ARG A 69 -25.36 -5.69 -8.36
CA ARG A 69 -26.06 -5.29 -7.13
C ARG A 69 -27.08 -4.17 -7.37
N GLU A 70 -26.73 -3.17 -8.16
CA GLU A 70 -27.63 -2.07 -8.51
C GLU A 70 -28.81 -2.57 -9.36
N ARG A 71 -28.57 -3.53 -10.27
CA ARG A 71 -29.60 -4.14 -11.10
C ARG A 71 -30.63 -4.94 -10.29
N VAL A 72 -30.20 -5.63 -9.23
CA VAL A 72 -31.09 -6.41 -8.34
C VAL A 72 -31.85 -5.54 -7.34
N ARG A 73 -31.46 -4.27 -7.19
CA ARG A 73 -32.06 -3.33 -6.24
C ARG A 73 -33.35 -2.65 -6.75
N TYR A 74 -33.65 -2.77 -8.03
CA TYR A 74 -34.87 -2.31 -8.71
C TYR A 74 -35.67 -3.52 -9.18
#